data_AF-A0A2N1TF29-F1
#
_entry.id   AF-A0A2N1TF29-F1
#
_cell.length_a   1.000
_cell.length_b   1.000
_cell.length_c   1.000
_cell.angle_alpha   90.00
_cell.angle_beta   90.00
_cell.angle_gamma   90.00
#
_symmetry.space_group_name_H-M   'P 1'
#
loop_
_entity.id
_entity.type
_entity.pdbx_description
1 polymer ?
#
loop_
_entity_poly.entity_id
_entity_poly.type
_entity_poly.pdbx_seq_one_letter_code
_entity_poly.pdbx_strand_id
1 'polypeptide(L)'
;MKEIYRLDEIATVLAATKDRDLVEEFLKSILTGNEIEEISSRWEIVKLLKTGMSQRKISERLGVSLCKITRGSKELRDNDSAMDKMVEKFNKN
;
A
#
# COMPACT_ATOMS: atom_id res chain seq x y z
N MET A 1 -17.09 -18.72 14.04
CA MET A 1 -17.46 -18.31 12.67
C MET A 1 -16.24 -17.64 12.05
N LYS A 2 -15.75 -18.12 10.90
CA LYS A 2 -14.79 -17.33 10.11
C LYS A 2 -15.59 -16.19 9.47
N GLU A 3 -15.18 -14.95 9.66
CA GLU A 3 -15.76 -13.84 8.91
C GLU A 3 -15.59 -14.12 7.40
N ILE A 4 -16.69 -14.02 6.66
CA ILE A 4 -16.70 -14.17 5.20
C ILE A 4 -16.32 -12.81 4.62
N TYR A 5 -15.02 -12.51 4.62
CA TYR A 5 -14.51 -11.34 3.90
C TYR A 5 -14.57 -11.63 2.40
N ARG A 6 -15.21 -10.76 1.61
CA ARG A 6 -15.26 -10.84 0.14
C ARG A 6 -14.00 -10.28 -0.55
N LEU A 7 -12.87 -10.29 0.16
CA LEU A 7 -11.61 -9.77 -0.35
C LEU A 7 -11.09 -10.60 -1.53
N ASP A 8 -11.41 -11.89 -1.57
CA ASP A 8 -11.09 -12.78 -2.68
C ASP A 8 -11.84 -12.38 -3.95
N GLU A 9 -13.13 -12.07 -3.85
CA GLU A 9 -13.95 -11.60 -4.98
C GLU A 9 -13.41 -10.27 -5.52
N ILE A 10 -13.14 -9.30 -4.63
CA ILE A 10 -12.58 -8.00 -5.01
C ILE A 10 -11.20 -8.18 -5.66
N ALA A 11 -10.30 -8.95 -5.05
CA ALA A 11 -8.96 -9.19 -5.59
C ALA A 11 -9.02 -9.89 -6.96
N THR A 12 -9.95 -10.81 -7.16
CA THR A 12 -10.15 -11.51 -8.44
C THR A 12 -10.53 -10.52 -9.55
N VAL A 13 -11.48 -9.63 -9.30
CA VAL A 13 -11.90 -8.61 -10.28
C VAL A 13 -10.77 -7.61 -10.56
N LEU A 14 -10.09 -7.12 -9.52
CA LEU A 14 -8.97 -6.19 -9.68
C LEU A 14 -7.81 -6.81 -10.48
N ALA A 15 -7.48 -8.08 -10.24
CA ALA A 15 -6.40 -8.76 -10.96
C ALA A 15 -6.72 -9.05 -12.44
N ALA A 16 -8.00 -9.24 -12.78
CA ALA A 16 -8.45 -9.46 -14.16
C ALA A 16 -8.56 -8.14 -14.96
N THR A 17 -8.67 -7.00 -14.27
CA THR A 17 -8.87 -5.69 -14.90
C THR A 17 -7.55 -5.12 -15.39
N LYS A 18 -7.42 -4.91 -16.70
CA LYS A 18 -6.22 -4.31 -17.35
C LYS A 18 -6.31 -2.79 -17.53
N ASP A 19 -7.42 -2.19 -17.12
CA ASP A 19 -7.67 -0.75 -17.19
C ASP A 19 -7.31 -0.10 -15.85
N ARG A 20 -6.22 0.67 -15.84
CA ARG A 20 -5.69 1.33 -14.65
C ARG A 20 -6.59 2.48 -14.17
N ASP A 21 -7.26 3.18 -15.08
CA ASP A 21 -8.10 4.32 -14.74
C ASP A 21 -9.43 3.84 -14.13
N LEU A 22 -10.00 2.77 -14.68
CA LEU A 22 -11.19 2.12 -14.09
C LEU A 22 -10.92 1.59 -12.67
N VAL A 23 -9.75 0.97 -12.44
CA VAL A 23 -9.36 0.51 -11.11
C VAL A 23 -9.22 1.68 -10.13
N GLU A 24 -8.64 2.80 -10.57
CA GLU A 24 -8.52 4.00 -9.73
C GLU A 24 -9.89 4.61 -9.38
N GLU A 25 -10.80 4.71 -10.36
CA GLU A 25 -12.17 5.19 -10.15
C GLU A 25 -12.95 4.28 -9.18
N PHE A 26 -12.86 2.96 -9.37
CA PHE A 26 -13.48 1.99 -8.47
C PHE A 26 -12.99 2.16 -7.02
N LEU A 27 -11.67 2.25 -6.80
CA LEU A 27 -11.13 2.45 -5.45
C LEU A 27 -11.59 3.78 -4.84
N LYS A 28 -11.64 4.86 -5.62
CA LYS A 28 -12.19 6.16 -5.18
C LYS A 28 -13.68 6.11 -4.86
N SER A 29 -14.43 5.19 -5.47
CA SER A 29 -15.87 5.05 -5.24
C SER A 29 -16.22 4.32 -3.94
N ILE A 30 -15.35 3.41 -3.48
CA ILE A 30 -15.60 2.57 -2.29
C ILE A 30 -14.83 3.01 -1.05
N LEU A 31 -13.73 3.75 -1.21
CA LEU A 31 -12.90 4.23 -0.10
C LEU A 31 -13.25 5.67 0.26
N THR A 32 -13.19 5.98 1.55
CA THR A 32 -13.22 7.36 2.04
C THR A 32 -11.90 8.08 1.75
N GLY A 33 -11.92 9.42 1.74
CA GLY A 33 -10.72 10.22 1.58
C GLY A 33 -9.61 9.87 2.58
N ASN A 34 -9.98 9.63 3.85
CA ASN A 34 -9.03 9.24 4.89
C ASN A 34 -8.39 7.87 4.62
N GLU A 35 -9.16 6.90 4.14
CA GLU A 35 -8.63 5.57 3.78
C GLU A 35 -7.68 5.65 2.58
N ILE A 36 -8.02 6.47 1.58
CA ILE A 36 -7.15 6.73 0.43
C ILE A 36 -5.82 7.35 0.89
N GLU A 37 -5.86 8.37 1.74
CA GLU A 37 -4.66 8.99 2.30
C GLU A 37 -3.81 8.01 3.10
N GLU A 38 -4.45 7.14 3.90
CA GLU A 38 -3.77 6.16 4.72
C GLU A 38 -3.09 5.08 3.87
N ILE A 39 -3.80 4.50 2.90
CA ILE A 39 -3.24 3.50 1.98
C ILE A 39 -2.10 4.11 1.15
N SER A 40 -2.30 5.33 0.63
CA SER A 40 -1.27 6.06 -0.13
C SER A 40 -0.02 6.34 0.71
N SER A 41 -0.21 6.74 1.97
CA SER A 41 0.90 6.97 2.90
C SER A 41 1.69 5.68 3.17
N ARG A 42 0.99 4.54 3.37
CA ARG A 42 1.64 3.23 3.57
C ARG A 42 2.44 2.82 2.33
N TRP A 43 1.88 3.00 1.14
CA TRP A 43 2.57 2.74 -0.12
C TRP A 43 3.85 3.57 -0.27
N GLU A 44 3.77 4.88 -0.01
CA GLU A 44 4.92 5.79 -0.12
C GLU A 44 6.03 5.45 0.89
N ILE A 45 5.64 5.18 2.15
CA ILE A 45 6.58 4.75 3.19
C ILE A 45 7.34 3.50 2.73
N VAL A 46 6.64 2.50 2.19
CA VAL A 46 7.28 1.26 1.75
C VAL A 46 8.23 1.47 0.59
N LYS A 47 7.83 2.27 -0.42
CA LYS A 47 8.73 2.63 -1.54
C LYS A 47 10.03 3.25 -1.04
N LEU A 48 9.95 4.22 -0.13
CA LEU A 48 11.13 4.92 0.40
C LEU A 48 11.98 4.01 1.30
N LEU A 49 11.36 3.09 2.06
CA LEU A 49 12.10 2.08 2.81
C LEU A 49 12.89 1.17 1.87
N LYS A 50 12.31 0.73 0.74
CA LYS A 50 13.01 -0.10 -0.25
C LYS A 50 14.15 0.65 -0.96
N THR A 51 14.13 1.98 -1.02
CA THR A 51 15.28 2.77 -1.53
C THR A 51 16.42 2.90 -0.49
N GLY A 52 16.33 2.25 0.67
CA GLY A 52 17.31 2.34 1.75
C GLY A 52 17.21 3.63 2.59
N MET A 53 16.11 4.40 2.46
CA MET A 53 15.93 5.61 3.25
C MET A 53 15.63 5.26 4.71
N SER A 54 16.28 5.93 5.66
CA SER A 54 16.01 5.71 7.07
C SER A 54 14.62 6.22 7.46
N GLN A 55 13.96 5.56 8.41
CA GLN A 55 12.64 5.95 8.92
C GLN A 55 12.58 7.42 9.36
N ARG A 56 13.67 7.94 9.94
CA ARG A 56 13.78 9.34 10.34
C ARG A 56 13.71 10.29 9.14
N LYS A 57 14.46 10.01 8.06
CA LYS A 57 14.40 10.81 6.83
C LYS A 57 13.03 10.72 6.15
N ILE A 58 12.39 9.55 6.21
CA ILE A 58 11.02 9.37 5.70
C ILE A 58 10.01 10.22 6.50
N SER A 59 10.16 10.26 7.83
CA SER A 59 9.32 11.09 8.71
C SER A 59 9.43 12.57 8.36
N GLU A 60 10.66 13.06 8.18
CA GLU A 60 10.95 14.44 7.79
C GLU A 60 10.38 14.75 6.38
N ARG A 61 10.51 13.83 5.43
CA ARG A 61 10.06 14.01 4.04
C ARG A 61 8.55 14.00 3.88
N LEU A 62 7.85 13.09 4.58
CA LEU A 62 6.41 12.89 4.41
C LEU A 62 5.57 13.63 5.46
N GLY A 63 6.20 14.25 6.47
CA GLY A 63 5.47 14.89 7.58
C GLY A 63 4.68 13.91 8.44
N VAL A 64 5.03 12.61 8.40
CA VAL A 64 4.35 11.56 9.16
C VAL A 64 5.17 11.19 10.40
N SER A 65 4.50 10.85 11.51
CA SER A 65 5.20 10.45 12.73
C SER A 65 5.93 9.11 12.56
N LEU A 66 7.02 8.92 13.31
CA LEU A 66 7.73 7.63 13.36
C LEU A 66 6.79 6.45 13.71
N CYS A 67 5.74 6.68 14.53
CA CYS A 67 4.74 5.67 14.84
C CYS A 67 3.91 5.24 13.61
N LYS A 68 3.57 6.18 12.71
CA LYS A 68 2.90 5.85 11.44
C LYS A 68 3.83 5.04 10.52
N ILE A 69 5.13 5.35 10.54
CA ILE A 69 6.14 4.63 9.76
C ILE A 69 6.33 3.22 10.29
N THR A 70 6.44 3.01 11.60
CA THR A 70 6.65 1.67 12.17
C THR A 70 5.47 0.74 11.92
N ARG A 71 4.24 1.27 11.85
CA ARG A 71 3.06 0.53 11.40
C ARG A 71 3.15 0.14 9.92
N GLY A 72 3.47 1.08 9.03
CA GLY A 72 3.67 0.80 7.60
C GLY A 72 4.85 -0.13 7.32
N SER A 73 5.94 -0.02 8.09
CA SER A 73 7.14 -0.84 7.96
C SER A 73 7.00 -2.25 8.57
N LYS A 74 5.96 -2.49 9.38
CA LYS A 74 5.70 -3.84 9.90
C LYS A 74 5.37 -4.81 8.76
N GLU A 75 4.71 -4.31 7.71
CA GLU A 75 4.44 -5.03 6.46
C GLU A 75 5.72 -5.39 5.68
N LEU A 76 6.89 -4.83 6.06
CA LEU A 76 8.20 -5.12 5.46
C LEU A 76 9.13 -5.93 6.36
N ARG A 77 8.71 -6.34 7.57
CA ARG A 77 9.57 -7.17 8.43
C ARG A 77 9.85 -8.53 7.81
N ASP A 78 8.94 -9.00 6.96
CA ASP A 78 9.14 -10.20 6.16
C ASP A 78 9.54 -9.75 4.76
N ASN A 79 10.79 -10.02 4.36
CA ASN A 79 11.38 -9.73 3.03
C ASN A 79 10.66 -10.45 1.86
N ASP A 80 9.41 -10.88 2.04
CA ASP A 80 8.60 -11.61 1.07
C ASP A 80 7.09 -11.27 1.16
N SER A 81 6.76 -10.15 1.81
CA SER A 81 5.36 -9.74 1.97
C SER A 81 4.71 -9.37 0.63
N ALA A 82 3.38 -9.41 0.58
CA ALA A 82 2.63 -9.01 -0.61
C ALA A 82 2.92 -7.55 -1.00
N MET A 83 3.10 -6.66 -0.02
CA MET A 83 3.46 -5.27 -0.24
C MET A 83 4.83 -5.13 -0.92
N ASP A 84 5.81 -5.90 -0.44
CA ASP A 84 7.17 -5.90 -0.96
C ASP A 84 7.23 -6.30 -2.44
N LYS A 85 6.50 -7.38 -2.79
CA LYS A 85 6.32 -7.89 -4.15
C LYS A 85 5.62 -6.89 -5.07
N MET A 86 4.59 -6.20 -4.57
CA MET A 86 3.85 -5.21 -5.37
C MET A 86 4.69 -3.97 -5.66
N VAL A 87 5.45 -3.47 -4.69
CA VAL A 87 6.38 -2.35 -4.93
C VAL A 87 7.50 -2.75 -5.89
N GLU A 88 7.97 -3.99 -5.84
CA GLU A 88 8.91 -4.50 -6.83
C GLU A 88 8.35 -4.52 -8.25
N LYS A 89 7.08 -4.93 -8.41
CA LYS A 89 6.40 -4.85 -9.71
C LYS A 89 6.28 -3.41 -10.20
N PHE A 90 5.93 -2.49 -9.31
CA PHE A 90 5.87 -1.05 -9.63
C PHE A 90 7.22 -0.50 -10.11
N ASN A 91 8.33 -0.87 -9.46
CA ASN A 91 9.66 -0.40 -9.85
C ASN A 91 10.19 -1.02 -11.16
N LYS A 92 9.57 -2.10 -11.66
CA LYS A 92 9.95 -2.79 -12.90
C LYS A 92 9.10 -2.37 -14.11
N ASN A 93 8.00 -1.66 -13.87
CA ASN A 93 7.16 -1.03 -14.89
C ASN A 93 7.65 0.38 -15.17
#